data_AF-D1YU34-F1
#
_entry.id   AF-D1YU34-F1
#
_cell.length_a   1.000
_cell.length_b   1.000
_cell.length_c   1.000
_cell.angle_alpha   90.00
_cell.angle_beta   90.00
_cell.angle_gamma   90.00
#
_symmetry.space_group_name_H-M   'P 1'
#
loop_
_entity.id
_entity.type
_entity.pdbx_description
1 polymer ?
#
loop_
_entity_poly.entity_id
_entity_poly.type
_entity_poly.pdbx_seq_one_letter_code
_entity_poly.pdbx_strand_id
1 'polypeptide(L)'
;MSYLIFPSMVILVLGAVGVASNPSPYYAALGLVMAAAGGCGILIGCGGFFISLVLFLVYLGGMLVVFGYTAALVSDDYPEEFMEWSVAYRLVGCLLITVLLDSLGGRSVYVCVQVGEHSRHSAVSSELGGMSCLYGDGGLLLIICGWVLLLTLLVILELTRGGGWGTLRSI
;
A
#
# COMPACT_ATOMS: atom_id res chain seq x y z
N MET A 1 16.08 17.35 7.42
CA MET A 1 14.88 16.62 6.94
C MET A 1 15.22 15.28 6.29
N SER A 2 16.45 15.06 5.82
CA SER A 2 16.95 13.75 5.35
C SER A 2 16.90 12.64 6.42
N TYR A 3 17.10 12.99 7.70
CA TYR A 3 17.13 12.01 8.81
C TYR A 3 15.82 11.25 9.05
N LEU A 4 14.65 11.79 8.66
CA LEU A 4 13.38 11.05 8.74
C LEU A 4 13.07 10.29 7.44
N ILE A 5 13.47 10.83 6.29
CA ILE A 5 13.20 10.24 4.97
C ILE A 5 14.06 9.00 4.73
N PHE A 6 15.32 9.03 5.16
CA PHE A 6 16.22 7.89 4.97
C PHE A 6 15.75 6.60 5.69
N PRO A 7 15.45 6.60 7.01
CA PRO A 7 14.95 5.40 7.66
C PRO A 7 13.56 4.98 7.16
N SER A 8 12.69 5.91 6.76
CA SER A 8 11.37 5.57 6.23
C SER A 8 11.46 4.91 4.85
N MET A 9 12.42 5.29 4.00
CA MET A 9 12.74 4.58 2.76
C MET A 9 13.22 3.16 3.03
N VAL A 10 14.10 2.96 4.01
CA VAL A 10 14.58 1.63 4.39
C VAL A 10 13.41 0.76 4.88
N ILE A 11 12.54 1.31 5.73
CA ILE A 11 11.33 0.63 6.20
C ILE A 11 10.39 0.28 5.04
N LEU A 12 10.21 1.19 4.08
CA LEU A 12 9.38 0.96 2.90
C LEU A 12 9.90 -0.20 2.06
N VAL A 13 11.20 -0.20 1.75
CA VAL A 13 11.84 -1.24 0.95
C VAL A 13 11.80 -2.58 1.67
N LEU A 14 12.12 -2.62 2.97
CA LEU A 14 12.03 -3.85 3.77
C LEU A 14 10.60 -4.40 3.82
N GLY A 15 9.59 -3.55 3.99
CA GLY A 15 8.19 -3.95 3.95
C GLY A 15 7.77 -4.51 2.59
N ALA A 16 8.15 -3.83 1.50
CA ALA A 16 7.84 -4.26 0.14
C ALA A 16 8.52 -5.58 -0.22
N VAL A 17 9.80 -5.77 0.16
CA VAL A 17 10.53 -7.02 -0.02
C VAL A 17 9.88 -8.14 0.81
N GLY A 18 9.45 -7.83 2.03
CA GLY A 18 8.70 -8.75 2.87
C GLY A 18 7.45 -9.29 2.17
N VAL A 19 6.65 -8.42 1.58
CA VAL A 19 5.45 -8.81 0.80
C VAL A 19 5.82 -9.59 -0.47
N ALA A 20 6.83 -9.12 -1.22
CA ALA A 20 7.24 -9.72 -2.50
C ALA A 20 7.85 -11.12 -2.36
N SER A 21 8.41 -11.44 -1.19
CA SER A 21 8.97 -12.76 -0.91
C SER A 21 7.91 -13.88 -0.82
N ASN A 22 6.62 -13.51 -0.93
CA ASN A 22 5.45 -14.37 -0.81
C ASN A 22 5.54 -15.30 0.42
N PRO A 23 5.66 -14.75 1.64
CA PRO A 23 5.43 -15.54 2.84
C PRO A 23 3.92 -15.78 3.01
N SER A 24 3.54 -16.62 3.97
CA SER A 24 2.14 -16.83 4.33
C SER A 24 1.40 -15.49 4.56
N PRO A 25 0.08 -15.42 4.29
CA PRO A 25 -0.63 -14.14 4.19
C PRO A 25 -0.59 -13.31 5.47
N TYR A 26 -0.49 -13.92 6.66
CA TYR A 26 -0.30 -13.20 7.92
C TYR A 26 0.97 -12.35 7.95
N TYR A 27 2.07 -12.91 7.45
CA TYR A 27 3.37 -12.26 7.40
C TYR A 27 3.46 -11.21 6.30
N ALA A 28 2.78 -11.44 5.18
CA ALA A 28 2.60 -10.42 4.15
C ALA A 28 1.82 -9.21 4.69
N ALA A 29 0.84 -9.41 5.58
CA ALA A 29 0.08 -8.31 6.19
C ALA A 29 1.00 -7.40 7.01
N LEU A 30 1.89 -7.99 7.82
CA LEU A 30 2.87 -7.23 8.61
C LEU A 30 3.87 -6.47 7.72
N GLY A 31 4.35 -7.10 6.64
CA GLY A 31 5.19 -6.42 5.65
C GLY A 31 4.48 -5.23 5.01
N LEU A 32 3.18 -5.38 4.73
CA LEU A 32 2.32 -4.33 4.18
C LEU A 32 2.18 -3.14 5.15
N VAL A 33 2.02 -3.40 6.45
CA VAL A 33 1.98 -2.36 7.50
C VAL A 33 3.26 -1.56 7.50
N MET A 34 4.40 -2.24 7.50
CA MET A 34 5.71 -1.60 7.49
C MET A 34 5.90 -0.74 6.24
N ALA A 35 5.53 -1.27 5.06
CA ALA A 35 5.61 -0.53 3.80
C ALA A 35 4.73 0.74 3.84
N ALA A 36 3.49 0.64 4.33
CA ALA A 36 2.58 1.77 4.45
C ALA A 36 3.08 2.82 5.45
N ALA A 37 3.61 2.40 6.60
CA ALA A 37 4.20 3.29 7.60
C ALA A 37 5.43 4.04 7.05
N GLY A 38 6.30 3.34 6.33
CA GLY A 38 7.45 3.94 5.62
C GLY A 38 6.99 4.95 4.57
N GLY A 39 5.99 4.60 3.74
CA GLY A 39 5.38 5.48 2.74
C GLY A 39 4.81 6.76 3.33
N CYS A 40 4.05 6.64 4.43
CA CYS A 40 3.53 7.79 5.17
C CYS A 40 4.66 8.68 5.68
N GLY A 41 5.73 8.10 6.24
CA GLY A 41 6.89 8.86 6.72
C GLY A 41 7.58 9.66 5.61
N ILE A 42 7.65 9.12 4.40
CA ILE A 42 8.19 9.83 3.23
C ILE A 42 7.26 10.98 2.82
N LEU A 43 5.95 10.74 2.70
CA LEU A 43 4.99 11.77 2.32
C LEU A 43 4.97 12.95 3.31
N ILE A 44 4.98 12.66 4.62
CA ILE A 44 5.08 13.67 5.67
C ILE A 44 6.40 14.45 5.53
N GLY A 45 7.51 13.76 5.25
CA GLY A 45 8.82 14.39 5.00
C GLY A 45 8.84 15.32 3.78
N CYS A 46 7.97 15.07 2.79
CA CYS A 46 7.75 15.90 1.62
C CYS A 46 6.69 17.00 1.82
N GLY A 47 6.05 17.08 3.00
CA GLY A 47 5.01 18.06 3.32
C GLY A 47 3.59 17.66 2.91
N GLY A 48 3.37 16.40 2.54
CA GLY A 48 2.08 15.86 2.09
C GLY A 48 1.28 15.21 3.23
N PHE A 49 0.64 16.00 4.10
CA PHE A 49 -0.04 15.48 5.29
C PHE A 49 -1.37 14.81 4.95
N PHE A 50 -2.18 15.42 4.10
CA PHE A 50 -3.49 14.87 3.75
C PHE A 50 -3.37 13.55 3.00
N ILE A 51 -2.48 13.50 2.01
CA ILE A 51 -2.29 12.28 1.20
C ILE A 51 -1.70 11.16 2.07
N SER A 52 -0.82 11.49 3.03
CA SER A 52 -0.32 10.50 4.00
C SER A 52 -1.44 9.95 4.89
N LEU A 53 -2.37 10.79 5.36
CA LEU A 53 -3.51 10.34 6.15
C LEU A 53 -4.44 9.44 5.33
N VAL A 54 -4.76 9.82 4.09
CA VAL A 54 -5.60 9.00 3.20
C VAL A 54 -4.94 7.64 2.94
N LEU A 55 -3.62 7.59 2.69
CA LEU A 55 -2.89 6.33 2.53
C LEU A 55 -3.00 5.48 3.80
N PHE A 56 -2.76 6.07 4.97
CA PHE A 56 -2.90 5.36 6.24
C PHE A 56 -4.32 4.83 6.45
N LEU A 57 -5.35 5.66 6.30
CA LEU A 57 -6.74 5.27 6.53
C LEU A 57 -7.24 4.21 5.54
N VAL A 58 -7.03 4.40 4.24
CA VAL A 58 -7.56 3.48 3.22
C VAL A 58 -6.76 2.18 3.17
N TYR A 59 -5.43 2.27 3.28
CA TYR A 59 -4.56 1.10 3.13
C TYR A 59 -4.46 0.27 4.42
N LEU A 60 -4.17 0.91 5.56
CA LEU A 60 -4.10 0.23 6.86
C LEU A 60 -5.48 -0.01 7.47
N GLY A 61 -6.43 0.92 7.31
CA GLY A 61 -7.77 0.74 7.84
C GLY A 61 -8.65 -0.14 6.96
N GLY A 62 -8.70 0.13 5.66
CA GLY A 62 -9.57 -0.57 4.72
C GLY A 62 -9.00 -1.90 4.23
N MET A 63 -7.93 -1.85 3.45
CA MET A 63 -7.42 -3.02 2.74
C MET A 63 -6.79 -4.06 3.68
N LEU A 64 -6.09 -3.64 4.74
CA LEU A 64 -5.48 -4.59 5.67
C LEU A 64 -6.51 -5.40 6.44
N VAL A 65 -7.65 -4.81 6.83
CA VAL A 65 -8.70 -5.54 7.56
C VAL A 65 -9.32 -6.62 6.68
N VAL A 66 -9.62 -6.30 5.42
CA VAL A 66 -10.13 -7.29 4.45
C VAL A 66 -9.09 -8.38 4.21
N PHE A 67 -7.81 -8.00 4.04
CA PHE A 67 -6.72 -8.94 3.84
C PHE A 67 -6.56 -9.88 5.04
N GLY A 68 -6.60 -9.36 6.27
CA GLY A 68 -6.56 -10.15 7.50
C GLY A 68 -7.76 -11.10 7.63
N TYR A 69 -8.96 -10.65 7.25
CA TYR A 69 -10.16 -11.49 7.25
C TYR A 69 -10.03 -12.66 6.25
N THR A 70 -9.53 -12.39 5.04
CA THR A 70 -9.27 -13.45 4.05
C THR A 70 -8.15 -14.38 4.46
N ALA A 71 -7.09 -13.87 5.12
CA ALA A 71 -6.00 -14.69 5.63
C ALA A 71 -6.49 -15.63 6.74
N ALA A 72 -7.39 -15.17 7.60
CA ALA A 72 -8.04 -16.01 8.61
C ALA A 72 -8.92 -17.11 7.98
N LEU A 73 -9.62 -16.82 6.89
CA LEU A 73 -10.46 -17.79 6.18
C LEU A 73 -9.66 -18.86 5.42
N VAL A 74 -8.46 -18.54 4.96
CA VAL A 74 -7.55 -19.46 4.24
C VAL A 74 -6.42 -19.90 5.18
N SER A 75 -6.70 -20.02 6.48
CA SER A 75 -5.69 -20.49 7.43
C SER A 75 -5.41 -21.97 7.21
N ASP A 76 -4.27 -22.27 6.58
CA ASP A 76 -3.72 -23.61 6.50
C ASP A 76 -3.21 -24.06 7.88
N ASP A 77 -3.44 -25.32 8.26
CA ASP A 77 -3.05 -25.89 9.56
C ASP A 77 -1.52 -25.88 9.83
N TYR A 78 -0.69 -25.69 8.79
CA TYR A 78 0.76 -25.53 8.88
C TYR A 78 1.20 -24.23 8.19
N PRO A 79 1.34 -23.11 8.92
CA PRO A 79 1.83 -21.88 8.31
C PRO A 79 3.30 -22.04 7.93
N GLU A 80 3.64 -21.79 6.66
CA GLU A 80 5.04 -21.62 6.24
C GLU A 80 5.68 -20.53 7.12
N GLU A 81 6.67 -20.91 7.93
CA GLU A 81 7.37 -19.98 8.80
C GLU A 81 8.32 -19.10 7.99
N PHE A 82 8.54 -17.87 8.44
CA PHE A 82 9.51 -16.94 7.84
C PHE A 82 10.92 -17.53 7.66
N MET A 83 11.25 -18.62 8.36
CA MET A 83 12.55 -19.28 8.36
C MET A 83 12.61 -20.59 7.58
N GLU A 84 11.62 -20.89 6.75
CA GLU A 84 11.78 -21.95 5.75
C GLU A 84 12.81 -21.53 4.68
N TRP A 85 13.69 -22.47 4.33
CA TRP A 85 14.79 -22.25 3.38
C TRP A 85 14.32 -21.67 2.03
N SER A 86 13.09 -21.99 1.62
CA SER A 86 12.43 -21.50 0.40
C SER A 86 12.14 -20.00 0.45
N VAL A 87 11.58 -19.50 1.55
CA VAL A 87 11.25 -18.08 1.77
C VAL A 87 12.53 -17.27 1.97
N ALA A 88 13.50 -17.81 2.72
CA ALA A 88 14.78 -17.16 2.96
C ALA A 88 15.55 -16.89 1.64
N TYR A 89 15.57 -17.84 0.70
CA TYR A 89 16.18 -17.63 -0.60
C TYR A 89 15.47 -16.54 -1.42
N ARG A 90 14.13 -16.52 -1.42
CA ARG A 90 13.34 -15.47 -2.09
C ARG A 90 13.62 -14.10 -1.49
N LEU A 91 13.67 -13.98 -0.17
CA LEU A 91 13.98 -12.74 0.53
C LEU A 91 15.37 -12.21 0.15
N VAL A 92 16.39 -13.07 0.21
CA VAL A 92 17.77 -12.70 -0.16
C VAL A 92 17.87 -12.33 -1.64
N GLY A 93 17.19 -13.07 -2.52
CA GLY A 93 17.12 -12.74 -3.94
C GLY A 93 16.50 -11.37 -4.21
N CYS A 94 15.36 -11.07 -3.58
CA CYS A 94 14.72 -9.76 -3.68
C CYS A 94 15.62 -8.62 -3.17
N LEU A 95 16.28 -8.81 -2.02
CA LEU A 95 17.23 -7.83 -1.49
C LEU A 95 18.40 -7.59 -2.45
N LEU A 96 19.02 -8.65 -2.97
CA LEU A 96 20.12 -8.54 -3.93
C LEU A 96 19.69 -7.77 -5.19
N ILE A 97 18.50 -8.04 -5.71
CA ILE A 97 17.95 -7.33 -6.88
C ILE A 97 17.78 -5.84 -6.56
N THR A 98 17.21 -5.50 -5.39
CA THR A 98 17.03 -4.09 -5.01
C THR A 98 18.36 -3.35 -4.86
N VAL A 99 19.38 -3.99 -4.29
CA VAL A 99 20.73 -3.40 -4.14
C VAL A 99 21.44 -3.27 -5.50
N LEU A 100 21.31 -4.26 -6.37
CA LEU A 100 21.85 -4.17 -7.74
C LEU A 100 21.19 -3.01 -8.49
N LEU A 101 19.87 -2.90 -8.45
CA LEU A 101 19.14 -1.82 -9.12
C LEU A 101 19.55 -0.45 -8.63
N ASP A 102 19.78 -0.28 -7.32
CA ASP A 102 20.28 0.98 -6.75
C ASP A 102 21.71 1.29 -7.26
N SER A 103 22.58 0.28 -7.33
CA SER A 103 23.95 0.44 -7.84
C SER A 103 24.03 0.75 -9.34
N LEU A 104 23.07 0.26 -10.14
CA LEU A 104 22.98 0.50 -11.59
C LEU A 104 22.21 1.78 -11.94
N GLY A 105 21.35 2.27 -11.05
CA GLY A 105 20.37 3.32 -11.31
C GLY A 105 20.30 4.39 -10.21
N GLY A 106 21.43 4.77 -9.64
CA GLY A 106 21.54 5.69 -8.49
C GLY A 106 21.17 7.17 -8.74
N ARG A 107 20.08 7.44 -9.48
CA ARG A 107 19.67 8.82 -9.84
C ARG A 107 18.20 9.16 -9.57
N SER A 108 17.36 8.20 -9.20
CA SER A 108 15.91 8.43 -9.01
C SER A 108 15.56 9.09 -7.67
N VAL A 109 16.32 8.82 -6.61
CA VAL A 109 16.01 9.29 -5.23
C VAL A 109 16.22 10.80 -5.04
N TYR A 110 17.07 11.43 -5.86
CA TYR A 110 17.34 12.87 -5.77
C TYR A 110 16.16 13.76 -6.19
N VAL A 111 15.19 13.22 -6.94
CA VAL A 111 14.07 14.00 -7.49
C VAL A 111 13.09 14.44 -6.39
N CYS A 112 12.78 13.59 -5.41
CA CYS A 112 11.87 13.96 -4.31
C CYS A 112 12.48 15.00 -3.36
N VAL A 113 13.79 14.89 -3.07
CA VAL A 113 14.46 15.80 -2.13
C VAL A 113 14.56 17.21 -2.69
N GLN A 114 14.80 17.36 -4.00
CA GLN A 114 14.98 18.67 -4.64
C GLN A 114 13.66 19.45 -4.82
N VAL A 115 12.55 18.74 -5.07
CA VAL A 115 11.20 19.34 -5.16
C VAL A 115 10.69 19.83 -3.79
N GLY A 116 11.07 19.14 -2.71
CA GLY A 116 10.66 19.49 -1.36
C GLY A 116 11.30 20.76 -0.78
N GLU A 117 12.44 21.22 -1.29
CA GLU A 117 13.12 22.41 -0.76
C GLU A 117 12.56 23.73 -1.33
N HIS A 118 12.05 23.72 -2.57
CA HIS A 118 11.50 24.92 -3.21
C HIS A 118 10.05 25.24 -2.77
N SER A 119 9.39 24.29 -2.13
CA SER A 119 7.94 24.30 -1.89
C SER A 119 7.54 24.48 -0.41
N ARG A 120 8.50 24.76 0.48
CA ARG A 120 8.30 24.67 1.95
C ARG A 120 7.39 25.75 2.55
N HIS A 121 7.18 26.87 1.86
CA HIS A 121 6.42 27.99 2.43
C HIS A 121 4.94 28.01 2.04
N SER A 122 4.47 27.10 1.19
CA SER A 122 3.07 27.05 0.73
C SER A 122 2.43 25.66 0.73
N ALA A 123 3.10 24.64 1.28
CA ALA A 123 2.67 23.23 1.16
C ALA A 123 1.27 22.98 1.77
N VAL A 124 0.98 23.47 2.97
CA VAL A 124 -0.32 23.28 3.63
C VAL A 124 -1.45 23.96 2.85
N SER A 125 -1.20 25.16 2.32
CA SER A 125 -2.19 25.88 1.50
C SER A 125 -2.39 25.21 0.14
N SER A 126 -1.37 24.55 -0.40
CA SER A 126 -1.48 23.83 -1.67
C SER A 126 -2.28 22.53 -1.54
N GLU A 127 -2.18 21.79 -0.43
CA GLU A 127 -3.00 20.60 -0.20
C GLU A 127 -4.49 20.96 -0.02
N LEU A 128 -4.78 21.99 0.77
CA LEU A 128 -6.15 22.50 0.96
C LEU A 128 -6.73 23.05 -0.35
N GLY A 129 -5.92 23.75 -1.14
CA GLY A 129 -6.29 24.21 -2.47
C GLY A 129 -6.62 23.03 -3.40
N GLY A 130 -5.76 22.01 -3.46
CA GLY A 130 -5.99 20.81 -4.25
C GLY A 130 -7.26 20.05 -3.86
N MET A 131 -7.55 19.94 -2.55
CA MET A 131 -8.81 19.39 -2.05
C MET A 131 -10.02 20.21 -2.45
N SER A 132 -9.93 21.55 -2.41
CA SER A 132 -11.04 22.40 -2.83
C SER A 132 -11.33 22.27 -4.34
N CYS A 133 -10.29 22.14 -5.17
CA CYS A 133 -10.44 21.94 -6.61
C CYS A 133 -11.07 20.58 -6.96
N LEU A 134 -10.84 19.53 -6.15
CA LEU A 134 -11.50 18.23 -6.31
C LEU A 134 -13.03 18.35 -6.21
N TYR A 135 -13.55 19.20 -5.31
CA TYR A 135 -14.99 19.43 -5.17
C TYR A 135 -15.55 20.51 -6.11
N GLY A 136 -14.69 21.41 -6.60
CA GLY A 136 -15.06 22.41 -7.62
C GLY A 136 -15.06 21.82 -9.03
N ASP A 137 -13.91 21.91 -9.71
CA ASP A 137 -13.75 21.46 -11.10
C ASP A 137 -13.70 19.92 -11.23
N GLY A 138 -13.35 19.21 -10.16
CA GLY A 138 -13.24 17.76 -10.13
C GLY A 138 -14.57 16.99 -10.00
N GLY A 139 -15.72 17.69 -9.94
CA GLY A 139 -17.02 17.07 -9.65
C GLY A 139 -17.40 15.90 -10.58
N LEU A 140 -17.12 16.01 -11.88
CA LEU A 140 -17.38 14.91 -12.84
C LEU A 140 -16.56 13.66 -12.50
N LEU A 141 -15.30 13.84 -12.10
CA LEU A 141 -14.41 12.74 -11.74
C LEU A 141 -14.88 12.06 -10.44
N LEU A 142 -15.40 12.83 -9.48
CA LEU A 142 -16.02 12.29 -8.27
C LEU A 142 -17.28 11.48 -8.57
N ILE A 143 -18.13 11.94 -9.48
CA ILE A 143 -19.34 11.19 -9.90
C ILE A 143 -18.95 9.86 -10.55
N ILE A 144 -17.97 9.88 -11.46
CA ILE A 144 -17.49 8.64 -12.11
C ILE A 144 -16.88 7.70 -11.07
N CYS A 145 -16.06 8.20 -10.15
CA CYS A 145 -15.47 7.40 -9.08
C CYS A 145 -16.54 6.75 -8.18
N GLY A 146 -17.54 7.53 -7.75
CA GLY A 146 -18.67 7.03 -6.96
C GLY A 146 -19.48 5.98 -7.71
N TRP A 147 -19.71 6.18 -9.02
CA TRP A 147 -20.40 5.21 -9.86
C TRP A 147 -19.64 3.89 -9.97
N VAL A 148 -18.32 3.94 -10.19
CA VAL A 148 -17.46 2.75 -10.24
C VAL A 148 -17.48 2.03 -8.88
N LEU A 149 -17.36 2.75 -7.77
CA LEU A 149 -17.42 2.14 -6.43
C LEU A 149 -18.76 1.45 -6.17
N LEU A 150 -19.88 2.08 -6.55
CA LEU A 150 -21.21 1.47 -6.43
C LEU A 150 -21.33 0.20 -7.28
N LEU A 151 -20.86 0.24 -8.53
CA LEU A 151 -20.84 -0.94 -9.39
C LEU A 151 -19.96 -2.05 -8.80
N THR A 152 -18.78 -1.74 -8.26
CA THR A 152 -17.93 -2.74 -7.60
C THR A 152 -18.63 -3.37 -6.40
N LEU A 153 -19.37 -2.58 -5.61
CA LEU A 153 -20.15 -3.10 -4.49
C LEU A 153 -21.25 -4.05 -4.96
N LEU A 154 -22.00 -3.70 -6.01
CA LEU A 154 -23.01 -4.59 -6.59
C LEU A 154 -22.41 -5.88 -7.15
N VAL A 155 -21.26 -5.79 -7.82
CA VAL A 155 -20.53 -6.96 -8.32
C VAL A 155 -20.12 -7.86 -7.17
N ILE A 156 -19.51 -7.32 -6.11
CA ILE A 156 -19.12 -8.09 -4.93
C ILE A 156 -20.36 -8.69 -4.23
N LEU A 157 -21.47 -7.94 -4.18
CA LEU A 157 -22.72 -8.43 -3.58
C LEU A 157 -23.31 -9.60 -4.36
N GLU A 158 -23.36 -9.55 -5.70
CA GLU A 158 -23.83 -10.69 -6.51
C GLU A 158 -22.85 -11.87 -6.47
N LEU A 159 -21.54 -11.62 -6.44
CA LEU A 159 -20.52 -12.68 -6.26
C LEU A 159 -20.67 -13.40 -4.91
N THR A 160 -20.97 -12.66 -3.85
CA THR A 160 -21.16 -13.21 -2.49
C THR A 160 -22.57 -13.74 -2.25
N ARG A 161 -23.56 -13.42 -3.09
CA ARG A 161 -24.93 -13.95 -3.06
C ARG A 161 -25.05 -15.41 -3.53
N GLY A 162 -23.97 -16.18 -3.37
CA GLY A 162 -23.82 -17.59 -3.76
C GLY A 162 -24.74 -18.54 -3.00
N GLY A 163 -26.05 -18.44 -3.24
CA GLY A 163 -27.06 -19.29 -2.61
C GLY A 163 -28.45 -19.25 -3.24
N GLY A 164 -28.59 -18.78 -4.48
CA GLY A 164 -29.87 -18.75 -5.20
C GLY A 164 -30.09 -19.93 -6.14
N TRP A 165 -29.22 -20.09 -7.16
CA TRP A 165 -29.46 -21.02 -8.28
C TRP A 165 -28.18 -21.74 -8.75
N GLY A 166 -27.77 -22.80 -8.05
CA GLY A 166 -26.67 -23.66 -8.49
C GLY A 166 -26.61 -25.00 -7.75
N THR A 167 -26.41 -26.08 -8.50
CA THR A 167 -26.32 -27.51 -8.12
C THR A 167 -25.04 -27.88 -7.36
N LEU A 168 -24.67 -27.13 -6.32
CA LEU A 168 -23.52 -27.45 -5.46
C LEU A 168 -23.95 -27.63 -4.00
N ARG A 169 -25.10 -28.28 -3.80
CA ARG A 169 -25.60 -28.68 -2.49
C ARG A 169 -25.47 -30.19 -2.28
N SER A 170 -24.26 -30.72 -2.45
CA SER A 170 -23.86 -32.00 -1.85
C SER A 170 -22.38 -32.27 -2.11
N ILE A 171 -21.50 -31.72 -1.26
CA ILE A 171 -20.46 -32.45 -0.52
C ILE A 171 -20.31 -31.70 0.80
#